data_AF-A0A0W0FN80-F1
#
_entry.id   AF-A0A0W0FN80-F1
#
_cell.length_a   1.000
_cell.length_b   1.000
_cell.length_c   1.000
_cell.angle_alpha   90.00
_cell.angle_beta   90.00
_cell.angle_gamma   90.00
#
_symmetry.space_group_name_H-M   'P 1'
#
loop_
_entity.id
_entity.type
_entity.pdbx_description
1 polymer ?
#
loop_
_entity_poly.entity_id
_entity_poly.type
_entity_poly.pdbx_seq_one_letter_code
_entity_poly.pdbx_strand_id
1 'polypeptide(L)'
;MSVKQAGMGVDLITGLPESQGYDAIIIYVNLYSKQVHVLPTVTTLNAKGVADIHYREIFRLHGIPYKFVSDRGPQFAAQVTQALHKHLGIQAGLTTAYHPSANGQTEQANQEIEQFLRLFVSKRQDDWVDWLPTAEFILNS
;
A
#
# COMPACT_ATOMS: atom_id res chain seq x y z
N MET A 1 -14.20 0.57 -25.53
CA MET A 1 -13.07 1.39 -25.03
C MET A 1 -12.40 0.58 -23.94
N SER A 2 -11.24 -0.03 -24.21
CA SER A 2 -10.55 -0.86 -23.21
C SER A 2 -9.94 0.07 -22.17
N VAL A 3 -10.53 0.12 -20.97
CA VAL A 3 -9.91 0.77 -19.82
C VAL A 3 -8.59 0.04 -19.62
N LYS A 4 -7.47 0.75 -19.79
CA LYS A 4 -6.16 0.22 -19.41
C LYS A 4 -6.22 -0.03 -17.91
N GLN A 5 -6.53 -1.25 -17.50
CA GLN A 5 -6.44 -1.62 -16.08
C GLN A 5 -4.97 -1.51 -15.71
N ALA A 6 -4.65 -0.63 -14.78
CA ALA A 6 -3.30 -0.45 -14.27
C ALA A 6 -3.02 -1.48 -13.17
N GLY A 7 -1.75 -1.86 -13.02
CA GLY A 7 -1.32 -2.70 -11.92
C GLY A 7 -1.20 -1.85 -10.68
N MET A 8 -1.29 -2.47 -9.51
CA MET A 8 -1.15 -1.77 -8.24
C MET A 8 -0.05 -2.41 -7.40
N GLY A 9 0.97 -1.63 -7.08
CA GLY A 9 1.95 -1.96 -6.06
C GLY A 9 1.34 -1.80 -4.67
N VAL A 10 1.67 -2.69 -3.75
CA VAL A 10 1.28 -2.63 -2.34
C VAL A 10 2.47 -2.99 -1.47
N ASP A 11 2.69 -2.22 -0.42
CA ASP A 11 3.68 -2.57 0.61
C ASP A 11 3.21 -2.19 2.01
N LEU A 12 3.82 -2.81 3.03
CA LEU A 12 3.51 -2.59 4.44
C LEU A 12 4.78 -2.17 5.19
N ILE A 13 4.80 -0.94 5.69
CA ILE A 13 5.82 -0.45 6.62
C ILE A 13 5.35 -0.78 8.05
N THR A 14 6.16 -1.53 8.79
CA THR A 14 5.85 -1.97 10.16
C THR A 14 6.89 -1.48 11.17
N GLY A 15 6.59 -1.56 12.47
CA GLY A 15 7.53 -1.21 13.53
C GLY A 15 7.63 0.30 13.79
N LEU A 16 6.58 1.04 13.42
CA LEU A 16 6.44 2.44 13.78
C LEU A 16 6.00 2.55 15.25
N PRO A 17 6.38 3.61 15.97
CA PRO A 17 5.80 3.90 17.27
C PRO A 17 4.27 4.05 17.16
N GLU A 18 3.56 3.72 18.23
CA GLU A 18 2.10 3.83 18.24
C GLU A 18 1.66 5.29 18.05
N SER A 19 0.73 5.52 17.13
CA SER A 19 0.03 6.80 16.93
C SER A 19 -1.44 6.53 16.65
N GLN A 20 -2.33 7.11 17.45
CA GLN A 20 -3.79 6.95 17.33
C GLN A 20 -4.27 5.47 17.24
N GLY A 21 -3.56 4.53 17.86
CA GLY A 21 -3.86 3.09 17.82
C GLY A 21 -3.33 2.35 16.59
N TYR A 22 -2.48 2.97 15.78
CA TYR A 22 -1.81 2.40 14.61
C TYR A 22 -0.30 2.28 14.86
N ASP A 23 0.33 1.24 14.31
CA ASP A 23 1.76 0.95 14.41
C ASP A 23 2.41 0.55 13.07
N ALA A 24 1.65 0.71 11.97
CA ALA A 24 2.09 0.39 10.61
C ALA A 24 1.42 1.31 9.58
N ILE A 25 2.00 1.36 8.37
CA ILE A 25 1.44 2.08 7.22
C ILE A 25 1.36 1.10 6.05
N ILE A 26 0.22 1.07 5.36
CA ILE A 26 0.08 0.38 4.08
C ILE A 26 0.10 1.40 2.94
N ILE A 27 0.93 1.13 1.94
CA ILE A 27 1.16 2.02 0.81
C ILE A 27 0.66 1.34 -0.46
N TYR A 28 -0.07 2.07 -1.29
CA TYR A 28 -0.50 1.62 -2.59
C TYR A 28 0.04 2.55 -3.68
N VAL A 29 0.58 1.98 -4.75
CA VAL A 29 1.09 2.74 -5.90
C VAL A 29 0.40 2.27 -7.18
N ASN A 30 -0.31 3.17 -7.86
CA ASN A 30 -0.81 2.88 -9.19
C ASN A 30 0.38 2.85 -10.17
N LEU A 31 0.70 1.67 -10.72
CA LEU A 31 1.91 1.47 -11.53
C LEU A 31 1.84 2.18 -12.89
N TYR A 32 0.66 2.65 -13.30
CA TYR A 32 0.48 3.47 -14.50
C TYR A 32 0.60 4.96 -14.19
N SER A 33 -0.28 5.50 -13.33
CA SER A 33 -0.32 6.95 -13.05
C SER A 33 0.73 7.42 -12.04
N LYS A 34 1.41 6.49 -11.36
CA LYS A 34 2.33 6.74 -10.23
C LYS A 34 1.65 7.29 -8.98
N GLN A 35 0.31 7.39 -8.98
CA GLN A 35 -0.42 7.90 -7.82
C GLN A 35 -0.23 6.99 -6.61
N VAL A 36 0.16 7.59 -5.48
CA VAL A 36 0.41 6.94 -4.20
C VAL A 36 -0.79 7.14 -3.27
N HIS A 37 -1.15 6.12 -2.50
CA HIS A 37 -2.12 6.20 -1.40
C HIS A 37 -1.46 5.67 -0.14
N VAL A 38 -1.56 6.43 0.97
CA VAL A 38 -0.86 6.16 2.22
C VAL A 38 -1.86 6.06 3.35
N LEU A 39 -1.96 4.88 3.96
CA LEU A 39 -3.01 4.60 4.94
C LEU A 39 -2.42 4.08 6.25
N PRO A 40 -2.87 4.59 7.42
CA PRO A 40 -2.47 4.03 8.69
C PRO A 40 -3.14 2.67 8.89
N THR A 41 -2.40 1.74 9.49
CA THR A 41 -2.86 0.38 9.77
C THR A 41 -2.10 -0.19 10.98
N VAL A 42 -2.31 -1.47 11.26
CA VAL A 42 -1.58 -2.18 12.31
C VAL A 42 -0.68 -3.28 11.74
N THR A 43 0.42 -3.58 12.42
CA THR A 43 1.35 -4.67 12.06
C THR A 43 0.64 -6.02 12.00
N THR A 44 -0.43 -6.18 12.78
CA THR A 44 -1.27 -7.39 12.82
C THR A 44 -2.33 -7.45 11.71
N LEU A 45 -2.27 -6.56 10.72
CA LEU A 45 -3.21 -6.52 9.60
C LEU A 45 -3.28 -7.88 8.91
N ASN A 46 -4.45 -8.50 8.98
CA ASN A 46 -4.68 -9.81 8.37
C ASN A 46 -5.23 -9.67 6.95
N ALA A 47 -5.35 -10.82 6.26
CA ALA A 47 -5.86 -10.92 4.90
C ALA A 47 -7.25 -10.28 4.70
N LYS A 48 -8.14 -10.39 5.69
CA LYS A 48 -9.47 -9.77 5.63
C LYS A 48 -9.35 -8.25 5.71
N GLY A 49 -8.52 -7.73 6.62
CA GLY A 49 -8.26 -6.29 6.71
C GLY A 49 -7.68 -5.73 5.42
N VAL A 50 -6.74 -6.46 4.79
CA VAL A 50 -6.22 -6.11 3.46
C VAL A 50 -7.36 -6.03 2.44
N ALA A 51 -8.23 -7.04 2.37
CA ALA A 51 -9.39 -7.06 1.47
C ALA A 51 -10.36 -5.88 1.71
N ASP A 52 -10.61 -5.55 2.97
CA ASP A 52 -11.48 -4.42 3.36
C ASP A 52 -10.88 -3.08 2.90
N ILE A 53 -9.56 -2.90 3.04
CA ILE A 53 -8.84 -1.72 2.54
C ILE A 53 -8.90 -1.65 1.00
N HIS A 54 -8.69 -2.77 0.31
CA HIS A 54 -8.79 -2.82 -1.15
C HIS A 54 -10.15 -2.31 -1.63
N TYR A 55 -11.23 -2.78 -1.01
CA TYR A 55 -12.58 -2.36 -1.37
C TYR A 55 -12.82 -0.87 -1.06
N ARG A 56 -12.49 -0.43 0.16
CA ARG A 56 -12.87 0.90 0.66
C ARG A 56 -12.06 2.03 0.02
N GLU A 57 -10.75 1.83 -0.12
CA GLU A 57 -9.83 2.90 -0.52
C GLU A 57 -9.38 2.76 -1.97
N ILE A 58 -9.12 1.54 -2.43
CA ILE A 58 -8.53 1.33 -3.74
C ILE A 58 -9.56 1.21 -4.85
N PHE A 59 -10.51 0.28 -4.70
CA PHE A 59 -11.50 0.02 -5.75
C PHE A 59 -12.42 1.22 -5.97
N ARG A 60 -12.68 1.98 -4.90
CA ARG A 60 -13.41 3.25 -4.97
C ARG A 60 -12.73 4.27 -5.90
N LEU A 61 -11.40 4.35 -5.88
CA LEU A 61 -10.63 5.38 -6.59
C LEU A 61 -10.17 4.94 -7.98
N HIS A 62 -9.77 3.68 -8.13
CA HIS A 62 -9.12 3.17 -9.36
C HIS A 62 -9.95 2.12 -10.10
N GLY A 63 -11.09 1.70 -9.53
CA GLY A 63 -11.76 0.48 -9.93
C GLY A 63 -10.94 -0.77 -9.54
N ILE A 64 -11.31 -1.92 -10.08
CA ILE A 64 -10.61 -3.18 -9.81
C ILE A 64 -9.32 -3.22 -10.65
N PRO A 65 -8.11 -3.26 -10.03
CA PRO A 65 -6.86 -3.37 -10.76
C PRO A 65 -6.75 -4.74 -11.44
N TYR A 66 -6.08 -4.83 -12.60
CA TYR A 66 -5.86 -6.14 -13.23
C TYR A 66 -4.88 -7.00 -12.43
N LYS A 67 -4.00 -6.37 -11.65
CA LYS A 67 -2.94 -7.04 -10.91
C LYS A 67 -2.58 -6.27 -9.65
N PHE A 68 -2.42 -7.00 -8.54
CA PHE A 68 -1.67 -6.51 -7.38
C PHE A 68 -0.25 -7.07 -7.39
N VAL A 69 0.71 -6.22 -7.06
CA VAL A 69 2.12 -6.52 -6.89
C VAL A 69 2.48 -6.21 -5.46
N SER A 70 2.77 -7.23 -4.66
CA SER A 70 3.19 -7.08 -3.26
C SER A 70 4.41 -7.94 -3.00
N ASP A 71 5.07 -7.69 -1.88
CA ASP A 71 6.01 -8.63 -1.30
C ASP A 71 5.33 -9.96 -0.89
N ARG A 72 6.10 -10.85 -0.27
CA ARG A 72 5.61 -12.14 0.21
C ARG A 72 5.06 -12.08 1.64
N GLY A 73 4.60 -10.92 2.10
CA GLY A 73 3.95 -10.77 3.39
C GLY A 73 2.79 -11.76 3.56
N PRO A 74 2.64 -12.39 4.75
CA PRO A 74 1.64 -13.44 4.97
C PRO A 74 0.19 -12.96 4.71
N GLN A 75 -0.09 -11.68 4.93
CA GLN A 75 -1.37 -11.03 4.66
C GLN A 75 -1.72 -10.98 3.17
N PHE A 76 -0.72 -10.85 2.29
CA PHE A 76 -0.91 -10.83 0.84
C PHE A 76 -0.89 -12.24 0.24
N ALA A 77 -0.11 -13.15 0.83
CA ALA A 77 -0.03 -14.55 0.42
C ALA A 77 -1.19 -15.42 0.94
N ALA A 78 -2.01 -14.93 1.87
CA ALA A 78 -3.10 -15.68 2.48
C ALA A 78 -4.17 -16.15 1.48
N GLN A 79 -4.77 -17.31 1.76
CA GLN A 79 -5.81 -17.92 0.92
C GLN A 79 -7.03 -17.01 0.72
N VAL A 80 -7.42 -16.23 1.73
CA VAL A 80 -8.54 -15.28 1.64
C VAL A 80 -8.27 -14.21 0.59
N THR A 81 -7.07 -13.62 0.60
CA THR A 81 -6.63 -12.62 -0.39
C THR A 81 -6.57 -13.23 -1.79
N GLN A 82 -6.03 -14.45 -1.92
CA GLN A 82 -6.00 -15.17 -3.18
C GLN A 82 -7.40 -15.51 -3.71
N ALA A 83 -8.32 -15.91 -2.83
CA ALA A 83 -9.71 -16.23 -3.19
C ALA A 83 -10.46 -14.99 -3.67
N LEU A 84 -10.29 -13.85 -2.99
CA LEU A 84 -10.81 -12.56 -3.43
C LEU A 84 -10.28 -12.20 -4.82
N HIS A 85 -8.95 -12.27 -5.02
CA HIS A 85 -8.34 -11.96 -6.30
C HIS A 85 -8.89 -12.85 -7.42
N LYS A 86 -8.98 -14.16 -7.17
CA LYS A 86 -9.57 -15.12 -8.12
C LYS A 86 -11.03 -14.78 -8.45
N HIS A 87 -11.83 -14.43 -7.45
CA HIS A 87 -13.25 -14.09 -7.64
C HIS A 87 -13.42 -12.81 -8.48
N LEU A 88 -12.55 -11.83 -8.28
CA LEU A 88 -12.58 -10.55 -8.99
C LEU A 88 -11.80 -10.55 -10.32
N GLY A 89 -11.20 -11.68 -10.71
CA GLY A 89 -10.38 -11.77 -11.92
C GLY A 89 -9.04 -11.03 -11.83
N ILE A 90 -8.58 -10.72 -10.62
CA ILE A 90 -7.33 -10.01 -10.36
C ILE A 90 -6.15 -11.00 -10.40
N GLN A 91 -5.09 -10.63 -11.11
CA GLN A 91 -3.83 -11.36 -11.08
C GLN A 91 -3.05 -11.02 -9.80
N ALA A 92 -2.60 -12.02 -9.05
CA ALA A 92 -1.68 -11.81 -7.94
C ALA A 92 -0.24 -11.99 -8.43
N GLY A 93 0.57 -10.94 -8.37
CA GLY A 93 2.02 -11.04 -8.57
C GLY A 93 2.75 -10.88 -7.25
N LEU A 94 2.99 -11.99 -6.55
CA LEU A 94 3.94 -11.97 -5.44
C LEU A 94 5.33 -11.73 -6.04
N THR A 95 5.97 -10.64 -5.67
CA THR A 95 7.34 -10.39 -6.11
C THR A 95 8.25 -11.44 -5.44
N THR A 96 9.10 -12.10 -6.24
CA THR A 96 10.43 -12.44 -5.70
C THR A 96 11.16 -11.12 -5.52
N ALA A 97 12.21 -11.05 -4.71
CA ALA A 97 13.06 -9.86 -4.54
C ALA A 97 13.71 -9.32 -5.86
N TYR A 98 13.22 -9.71 -7.04
CA TYR A 98 13.78 -9.55 -8.37
C TYR A 98 12.72 -9.21 -9.44
N HIS A 99 11.72 -8.37 -9.15
CA HIS A 99 10.90 -7.70 -10.18
C HIS A 99 11.07 -6.17 -10.13
N PRO A 100 12.14 -5.62 -10.74
CA PRO A 100 12.59 -4.24 -10.52
C PRO A 100 11.61 -3.14 -10.96
N SER A 101 10.80 -3.36 -12.00
CA SER A 101 9.97 -2.27 -12.58
C SER A 101 8.68 -1.97 -11.82
N ALA A 102 8.13 -2.97 -11.13
CA ALA A 102 6.94 -2.82 -10.30
C ALA A 102 7.32 -2.65 -8.82
N ASN A 103 8.36 -3.34 -8.35
CA ASN A 103 8.88 -3.14 -6.99
C ASN A 103 9.56 -1.78 -6.85
N GLY A 104 10.35 -1.35 -7.84
CA GLY A 104 11.12 -0.11 -7.74
C GLY A 104 10.29 1.16 -7.56
N GLN A 105 9.05 1.19 -8.06
CA GLN A 105 8.16 2.33 -7.85
C GLN A 105 7.59 2.36 -6.44
N THR A 106 7.13 1.21 -5.94
CA THR A 106 6.66 1.07 -4.56
C THR A 106 7.82 1.30 -3.59
N GLU A 107 9.00 0.74 -3.85
CA GLU A 107 10.22 0.96 -3.07
C GLU A 107 10.61 2.44 -3.01
N GLN A 108 10.56 3.16 -4.13
CA GLN A 108 10.83 4.60 -4.15
C GLN A 108 9.78 5.37 -3.33
N ALA A 109 8.49 5.07 -3.48
CA ALA A 109 7.44 5.71 -2.68
C ALA A 109 7.63 5.43 -1.17
N ASN A 110 8.01 4.21 -0.79
CA ASN A 110 8.30 3.87 0.59
C ASN A 110 9.50 4.67 1.13
N GLN A 111 10.57 4.80 0.35
CA GLN A 111 11.75 5.57 0.74
C GLN A 111 11.40 7.06 0.95
N GLU A 112 10.60 7.63 0.05
CA GLU A 112 10.13 9.01 0.17
C GLU A 112 9.24 9.20 1.41
N ILE A 113 8.36 8.24 1.72
CA ILE A 113 7.53 8.24 2.94
C ILE A 113 8.40 8.11 4.19
N GLU A 114 9.35 7.18 4.24
CA GLU A 114 10.26 7.05 5.38
C GLU A 114 11.06 8.34 5.60
N GLN A 115 11.54 8.96 4.52
CA GLN A 115 12.27 10.23 4.60
C GLN A 115 11.36 11.35 5.11
N PHE A 116 10.13 11.45 4.60
CA PHE A 116 9.14 12.41 5.08
C PHE A 116 8.85 12.21 6.57
N LEU A 117 8.59 10.98 7.01
CA LEU A 117 8.32 10.68 8.41
C LEU A 117 9.51 11.06 9.31
N ARG A 118 10.75 10.82 8.88
CA ARG A 118 11.94 11.24 9.64
C ARG A 118 12.07 12.76 9.81
N LEU A 119 11.56 13.53 8.86
CA LEU A 119 11.68 14.99 8.86
C LEU A 119 10.55 15.70 9.61
N PHE A 120 9.32 15.17 9.51
CA PHE A 120 8.11 15.88 9.94
C PHE A 120 7.50 15.35 11.23
N VAL A 121 7.78 14.09 11.60
CA VAL A 121 7.23 13.50 12.81
C VAL A 121 7.90 14.09 14.05
N SER A 122 7.11 14.38 15.08
CA SER A 122 7.61 14.97 16.32
C SER A 122 8.68 14.09 16.97
N LYS A 123 9.49 14.67 17.87
CA LYS A 123 10.51 13.91 18.62
C LYS A 123 9.94 12.72 19.42
N ARG A 124 8.63 12.73 19.71
CA ARG A 124 7.93 11.65 20.42
C ARG A 124 7.40 10.57 19.48
N GLN A 125 7.33 10.86 18.19
CA GLN A 125 6.91 9.95 17.14
C GLN A 125 5.49 9.39 17.28
N ASP A 126 4.60 10.13 17.93
CA ASP A 126 3.21 9.75 18.22
C ASP A 126 2.18 10.50 17.37
N ASP A 127 2.60 11.38 16.46
CA ASP A 127 1.73 12.23 15.63
C ASP A 127 1.78 11.90 14.12
N TRP A 128 2.47 10.83 13.72
CA TRP A 128 2.70 10.54 12.30
C TRP A 128 1.41 10.27 11.50
N VAL A 129 0.35 9.79 12.15
CA VAL A 129 -0.96 9.56 11.50
C VAL A 129 -1.53 10.87 10.94
N ASP A 130 -1.38 11.98 11.66
CA ASP A 130 -1.89 13.29 11.26
C ASP A 130 -1.14 13.87 10.04
N TRP A 131 0.08 13.40 9.80
CA TRP A 131 0.92 13.85 8.70
C TRP A 131 0.75 13.05 7.41
N LEU A 132 0.11 11.87 7.45
CA LEU A 132 -0.08 11.03 6.26
C LEU A 132 -0.80 11.73 5.10
N PRO A 133 -1.87 12.52 5.32
CA PRO A 133 -2.50 13.25 4.21
C PRO A 133 -1.56 14.25 3.54
N THR A 134 -0.65 14.86 4.32
CA THR A 134 0.37 15.78 3.78
C THR A 134 1.43 15.02 3.00
N ALA A 135 1.87 13.87 3.52
CA ALA A 135 2.80 12.98 2.81
C ALA A 135 2.21 12.55 1.45
N GLU A 136 0.97 12.05 1.45
CA GLU A 136 0.27 11.63 0.24
C GLU A 136 0.11 12.78 -0.76
N PHE A 137 -0.20 13.99 -0.29
CA PHE A 137 -0.28 15.16 -1.16
C PHE A 137 1.04 15.47 -1.84
N ILE A 138 2.16 15.45 -1.10
CA ILE A 138 3.50 15.74 -1.63
C ILE A 138 3.93 14.69 -2.65
N LEU A 139 3.69 13.41 -2.38
CA LEU A 139 4.05 12.29 -3.28
C LEU A 139 3.27 12.32 -4.60
N ASN A 140 2.10 12.96 -4.62
CA ASN A 140 1.22 13.04 -5.79
C ASN A 140 1.25 14.40 -6.50
N SER A 141 2.17 15.30 -6.12
CA SER A 141 2.25 16.67 -6.63
C SER A 141 3.29 16.89 -7.73
#